data_AF-A0A1Z8QFV0-F1
#
_entry.id   AF-A0A1Z8QFV0-F1
#
_cell.length_a   1.000
_cell.length_b   1.000
_cell.length_c   1.000
_cell.angle_alpha   90.00
_cell.angle_beta   90.00
_cell.angle_gamma   90.00
#
_symmetry.space_group_name_H-M   'P 1'
#
loop_
_entity.id
_entity.type
_entity.pdbx_description
1 polymer ?
#
loop_
_entity_poly.entity_id
_entity_poly.type
_entity_poly.pdbx_seq_one_letter_code
_entity_poly.pdbx_strand_id
1 'polypeptide(L)'
;MKLVTATILFVISSLALVDARYNGRVLHTKKENILKEHERVKSEISSFQVLLTELEDSSRIKAVAESDLKMRVIKPSDIVLYPMKKNEE
;
A
#
# COMPACT_ATOMS: atom_id res chain seq x y z
N MET A 1 34.66 40.59 -35.56
CA MET A 1 34.25 40.46 -34.14
C MET A 1 32.74 40.34 -33.94
N LYS A 2 31.91 41.27 -34.44
CA LYS A 2 30.44 41.27 -34.22
C LYS A 2 29.70 39.97 -34.65
N LEU A 3 30.15 39.33 -35.73
CA LEU A 3 29.53 38.11 -36.27
C LEU A 3 29.88 36.86 -35.43
N VAL A 4 31.08 36.85 -34.85
CA VAL A 4 31.54 35.79 -33.93
C VAL A 4 30.80 35.87 -32.59
N THR A 5 30.60 37.08 -32.07
CA THR A 5 29.81 37.27 -30.85
C THR A 5 28.34 36.89 -31.05
N ALA A 6 27.76 37.19 -32.22
CA ALA A 6 26.38 36.82 -32.52
C ALA A 6 26.18 35.30 -32.63
N THR A 7 27.12 34.59 -33.27
CA THR A 7 27.08 33.12 -33.37
C THR A 7 27.27 32.44 -32.02
N ILE A 8 28.17 32.95 -31.16
CA ILE A 8 28.33 32.45 -29.79
C ILE A 8 27.04 32.64 -28.96
N LEU A 9 26.42 33.82 -29.04
CA LEU A 9 25.14 34.10 -28.37
C LEU A 9 24.03 33.15 -28.82
N PHE A 10 23.98 32.84 -30.12
CA PHE A 10 23.01 31.91 -30.67
C PHE A 10 23.20 30.49 -30.14
N VAL A 11 24.45 30.02 -30.06
CA VAL A 11 24.79 28.69 -29.52
C VAL A 11 24.41 28.60 -28.04
N ILE A 12 24.79 29.58 -27.22
CA ILE A 12 24.46 29.60 -25.79
C ILE A 12 22.93 29.59 -25.57
N SER A 13 22.20 30.41 -26.34
CA SER A 13 20.74 30.47 -26.26
C SER A 13 20.08 29.14 -26.64
N SER A 14 20.62 28.46 -27.66
CA SER A 14 20.13 27.14 -28.08
C SER A 14 20.39 26.06 -27.02
N LEU A 15 21.56 26.08 -26.37
CA LEU A 15 21.91 25.16 -25.28
C LEU A 15 20.99 25.36 -24.07
N ALA A 16 20.77 26.61 -23.68
CA ALA A 16 19.86 26.95 -22.58
C ALA A 16 18.44 26.46 -22.84
N LEU A 17 17.96 26.55 -24.09
CA LEU A 17 16.63 26.06 -24.46
C LEU A 17 16.52 24.53 -24.40
N VAL A 18 17.57 23.81 -24.82
CA VAL A 18 17.62 22.35 -24.73
C VAL A 18 17.64 21.90 -23.27
N ASP A 19 18.45 22.55 -22.44
CA ASP A 19 18.57 22.24 -21.02
C ASP A 19 17.24 22.52 -20.27
N ALA A 20 16.58 23.64 -20.56
CA ALA A 20 15.26 23.94 -20.01
C ALA A 20 14.21 22.88 -20.37
N ARG A 21 14.20 22.39 -21.63
CA ARG A 21 13.28 21.32 -22.05
C ARG A 21 13.64 19.96 -21.44
N TYR A 22 14.91 19.68 -21.22
CA TYR A 22 15.36 18.45 -20.57
C TYR A 22 14.97 18.47 -19.10
N ASN A 23 15.30 19.53 -18.36
CA ASN A 23 14.92 19.69 -16.96
C ASN A 23 13.40 19.71 -16.77
N GLY A 24 12.65 20.36 -17.66
CA GLY A 24 11.19 20.33 -17.62
C GLY A 24 10.63 18.90 -17.72
N ARG A 25 11.17 18.08 -18.63
CA ARG A 25 10.77 16.66 -18.77
C ARG A 25 11.16 15.83 -17.56
N VAL A 26 12.40 15.94 -17.09
CA VAL A 26 12.89 15.21 -15.91
C VAL A 26 12.07 15.57 -14.67
N LEU A 27 11.77 16.85 -14.47
CA LEU A 27 10.97 17.33 -13.35
C LEU A 27 9.53 16.80 -13.45
N HIS A 28 8.94 16.80 -14.65
CA HIS A 28 7.61 16.23 -14.87
C HIS A 28 7.57 14.74 -14.55
N THR A 29 8.52 13.96 -15.06
CA THR A 29 8.60 12.51 -14.78
C THR A 29 8.83 12.24 -13.29
N LYS A 30 9.70 13.00 -12.62
CA LYS A 30 9.89 12.89 -11.17
C LYS A 30 8.61 13.20 -10.40
N LYS A 31 7.89 14.26 -10.78
CA LYS A 31 6.61 14.63 -10.17
C LYS A 31 5.57 13.52 -10.36
N GLU A 32 5.46 12.96 -11.56
CA GLU A 32 4.53 11.88 -11.87
C GLU A 32 4.84 10.62 -11.06
N ASN A 33 6.12 10.26 -10.94
CA ASN A 33 6.54 9.12 -10.11
C ASN A 33 6.20 9.34 -8.64
N ILE A 34 6.46 10.53 -8.10
CA ILE A 34 6.11 10.87 -6.70
C ILE A 34 4.60 10.79 -6.49
N LEU A 35 3.79 11.24 -7.45
CA LEU A 35 2.33 11.14 -7.35
C LEU A 35 1.86 9.68 -7.32
N LYS A 36 2.41 8.82 -8.20
CA LYS A 36 2.09 7.38 -8.20
C LYS A 36 2.47 6.71 -6.90
N GLU A 37 3.66 6.99 -6.37
CA GLU A 37 4.09 6.47 -5.07
C GLU A 37 3.19 6.97 -3.94
N HIS A 38 2.78 8.24 -3.96
CA HIS A 38 1.86 8.78 -2.97
C HIS A 38 0.49 8.08 -3.00
N GLU A 39 -0.08 7.88 -4.19
CA GLU A 39 -1.35 7.15 -4.34
C GLU A 39 -1.24 5.71 -3.84
N ARG A 40 -0.12 5.04 -4.14
CA ARG A 40 0.15 3.68 -3.67
C ARG A 40 0.21 3.62 -2.14
N VAL A 41 1.04 4.46 -1.52
CA VAL A 41 1.18 4.52 -0.05
C VAL A 41 -0.15 4.84 0.61
N LYS A 42 -0.94 5.76 0.03
CA LYS A 42 -2.27 6.09 0.53
C LYS A 42 -3.21 4.86 0.51
N SER A 43 -3.19 4.08 -0.56
CA SER A 43 -3.98 2.85 -0.67
C SER A 43 -3.52 1.78 0.35
N GLU A 44 -2.22 1.65 0.57
CA GLU A 44 -1.66 0.74 1.58
C GLU A 44 -2.10 1.15 3.00
N ILE A 45 -2.04 2.45 3.33
CA ILE A 45 -2.53 2.98 4.62
C ILE A 45 -4.01 2.64 4.83
N SER A 46 -4.86 2.88 3.83
CA SER A 46 -6.29 2.54 3.94
C SER A 46 -6.51 1.04 4.17
N SER A 47 -5.74 0.19 3.49
CA SER A 47 -5.81 -1.27 3.68
C SER A 47 -5.40 -1.68 5.09
N PHE A 48 -4.34 -1.08 5.64
CA PHE A 48 -3.90 -1.33 7.01
C PHE A 48 -4.90 -0.83 8.06
N GLN A 49 -5.59 0.29 7.80
CA GLN A 49 -6.65 0.77 8.70
C GLN A 49 -7.80 -0.24 8.79
N VAL A 50 -8.23 -0.81 7.65
CA VAL A 50 -9.27 -1.85 7.65
C VAL A 50 -8.82 -3.07 8.45
N LEU A 51 -7.60 -3.57 8.20
CA LEU A 51 -7.05 -4.71 8.96
C LEU A 51 -6.97 -4.43 10.47
N LEU A 52 -6.60 -3.20 10.85
CA LEU A 52 -6.53 -2.81 12.25
C LEU A 52 -7.92 -2.83 12.91
N THR A 53 -8.95 -2.32 12.21
CA THR A 53 -10.35 -2.39 12.69
C THR A 53 -10.83 -3.83 12.82
N GLU A 54 -10.56 -4.69 11.83
CA GLU A 54 -10.92 -6.12 11.90
C GLU A 54 -10.23 -6.83 13.09
N LEU A 55 -8.96 -6.53 13.34
CA LEU A 55 -8.21 -7.08 14.47
C LEU A 55 -8.75 -6.57 15.81
N GLU A 56 -9.11 -5.29 15.90
CA GLU A 56 -9.72 -4.70 17.08
C GLU A 56 -11.07 -5.36 17.39
N ASP A 57 -11.93 -5.50 16.38
CA ASP A 57 -13.24 -6.15 16.52
C ASP A 57 -13.09 -7.62 16.91
N SER A 58 -12.18 -8.37 16.29
CA SER A 58 -11.86 -9.75 16.68
C SER A 58 -11.38 -9.84 18.14
N SER A 59 -10.51 -8.92 18.57
CA SER A 59 -10.02 -8.86 19.94
C SER A 59 -11.16 -8.56 20.93
N ARG A 60 -12.06 -7.64 20.59
CA ARG A 60 -13.25 -7.31 21.39
C ARG A 60 -14.22 -8.49 21.49
N ILE A 61 -14.50 -9.16 20.36
CA ILE A 61 -15.35 -10.36 20.34
C ILE A 61 -14.75 -11.44 21.25
N LYS A 62 -13.44 -11.68 21.14
CA LYS A 62 -12.75 -12.65 22.00
C LYS A 62 -12.83 -12.28 23.48
N ALA A 63 -12.62 -11.01 23.82
CA ALA A 63 -12.71 -10.53 25.19
C ALA A 63 -14.12 -10.74 25.76
N VAL A 64 -15.18 -10.35 25.04
CA VAL A 64 -16.58 -10.56 25.48
C VAL A 64 -16.92 -12.05 25.60
N ALA A 65 -16.45 -12.88 24.67
CA ALA A 65 -16.66 -14.32 24.73
C ALA A 65 -16.03 -14.92 26.00
N GLU A 66 -14.81 -14.50 26.37
CA GLU A 66 -14.11 -15.00 27.56
C GLU A 66 -14.68 -14.40 28.87
N SER A 67 -14.96 -13.09 28.92
CA SER A 67 -15.37 -12.39 30.15
C SER A 67 -16.84 -12.59 30.48
N ASP A 68 -17.73 -12.29 29.53
CA ASP A 68 -19.16 -12.14 29.77
C ASP A 68 -19.87 -13.47 29.58
N LEU A 69 -19.52 -14.17 28.50
CA LEU A 69 -20.11 -15.45 28.13
C LEU A 69 -19.39 -16.65 28.76
N LYS A 70 -18.25 -16.43 29.44
CA LYS A 70 -17.40 -17.47 30.05
C LYS A 70 -17.06 -18.61 29.08
N MET A 71 -17.00 -18.29 27.78
CA MET A 71 -16.65 -19.25 26.74
C MET A 71 -15.17 -19.57 26.86
N ARG A 72 -14.83 -20.85 26.65
CA ARG A 72 -13.45 -21.33 26.63
C ARG A 72 -13.16 -21.96 25.28
N VAL A 73 -11.91 -21.91 24.86
CA VAL A 73 -11.46 -22.58 23.63
C VAL A 73 -11.70 -24.09 23.75
N ILE A 74 -12.39 -24.66 22.75
CA ILE A 74 -12.63 -26.10 22.66
C ILE A 74 -11.30 -26.79 22.41
N LYS A 75 -10.93 -27.72 23.30
CA LYS A 75 -9.74 -28.54 23.11
C LYS A 75 -10.10 -29.80 22.30
N PRO A 76 -9.17 -30.41 21.58
CA PRO A 76 -9.42 -31.69 20.90
C PRO A 76 -9.92 -32.79 21.86
N SER A 77 -9.52 -32.73 23.13
CA SER A 77 -9.99 -33.62 24.21
C SER A 77 -11.47 -33.43 24.57
N ASP A 78 -12.07 -32.29 24.22
CA ASP A 78 -13.48 -31.96 24.50
C ASP A 78 -14.41 -32.49 23.38
N ILE A 79 -13.85 -32.99 22.28
CA ILE A 79 -14.63 -33.47 21.13
C ILE A 79 -15.07 -34.91 21.39
N VAL A 80 -16.37 -35.12 21.59
CA VAL A 80 -16.97 -36.45 21.66
C VAL A 80 -17.30 -36.91 20.24
N LEU A 81 -16.53 -37.86 19.72
CA LEU A 81 -16.83 -38.53 18.46
C LEU A 81 -17.95 -39.54 18.68
N TYR A 82 -19.11 -39.29 18.06
CA TYR A 82 -20.22 -40.23 18.08
C TYR A 82 -19.89 -41.42 17.17
N PRO A 83 -19.84 -42.67 17.67
CA PRO A 83 -19.61 -43.81 16.81
C PRO A 83 -20.84 -43.97 15.90
N MET A 84 -20.65 -43.82 14.58
CA MET A 84 -21.67 -44.22 13.63
C MET A 84 -21.94 -45.71 13.84
N LYS A 85 -23.16 -46.02 14.30
CA LYS A 85 -23.63 -47.39 14.43
C LYS A 85 -23.57 -48.00 13.04
N LYS A 86 -22.66 -48.95 12.83
CA LYS A 86 -22.60 -49.76 11.62
C LYS A 86 -23.90 -50.55 11.59
N ASN A 87 -24.80 -50.19 10.67
CA ASN A 87 -25.96 -51.03 10.39
C ASN A 87 -25.40 -52.30 9.76
N GLU A 88 -25.32 -53.36 10.56
CA GLU A 88 -25.06 -54.71 10.09
C GLU A 88 -26.38 -55.22 9.51
N GLU A 89 -26.41 -55.35 8.18
CA GLU A 89 -27.36 -56.18 7.42
C GLU A 89 -26.95 -57.66 7.49
#